data_AF-A0A6M8VA10-F1
#
_entry.id   AF-A0A6M8VA10-F1
#
_cell.length_a   1.000
_cell.length_b   1.000
_cell.length_c   1.000
_cell.angle_alpha   90.00
_cell.angle_beta   90.00
_cell.angle_gamma   90.00
#
_symmetry.space_group_name_H-M   'P 1'
#
loop_
_entity.id
_entity.type
_entity.pdbx_description
1 polymer ?
#
loop_
_entity_poly.entity_id
_entity_poly.type
_entity_poly.pdbx_seq_one_letter_code
_entity_poly.pdbx_strand_id
1 'polypeptide(L)'
;MNLFIKIIIVSAIIIPELFPQDCKSRLIIETDIEPVNIFINDSLVSVSNKFDSEFDDGWYNILVVKNSNNWDKAFFKDSVFLSGCVTKNINFKTEQKVYLNTSPQDAYVLFGDSLLGSTPLFISSDDKILTITKPGYSVESIIPDDLARQNIITLKSLQLPKEESFFYSSTFHILAATAVALGAVSAYYKLKADNTYDKYQSNGDPVLLNETNKYDVVSGITFTALQINFGYILYRFLSE
;
A
#
# COMPACT_ATOMS: atom_id res chain seq x y z
N MET A 1 -43.28 36.69 84.36
CA MET A 1 -42.73 35.54 83.59
C MET A 1 -43.37 35.58 82.21
N ASN A 2 -42.62 36.17 81.27
CA ASN A 2 -43.15 37.04 80.22
C ASN A 2 -43.62 36.28 78.98
N LEU A 3 -44.82 36.63 78.52
CA LEU A 3 -45.40 36.26 77.21
C LEU A 3 -44.42 36.56 76.05
N PHE A 4 -43.56 37.57 76.23
CA PHE A 4 -42.48 37.93 75.30
C PHE A 4 -41.41 36.84 75.09
N ILE A 5 -41.11 36.01 76.09
CA ILE A 5 -40.11 34.94 75.94
C ILE A 5 -40.66 33.80 75.07
N LYS A 6 -41.98 33.55 75.11
CA LYS A 6 -42.62 32.55 74.25
C LYS A 6 -42.70 32.98 72.78
N ILE A 7 -42.82 34.28 72.49
CA ILE A 7 -42.90 34.78 71.11
C ILE A 7 -41.52 34.74 70.42
N ILE A 8 -40.43 34.98 71.16
CA ILE A 8 -39.07 34.95 70.60
C ILE A 8 -38.64 33.52 70.21
N ILE A 9 -39.10 32.49 70.92
CA ILE A 9 -38.74 31.09 70.63
C ILE A 9 -39.49 30.54 69.40
N VAL A 10 -40.67 31.06 69.07
CA VAL A 10 -41.44 30.64 67.89
C VAL A 10 -40.93 31.31 66.59
N SER A 11 -40.27 32.46 66.68
CA SER A 11 -39.70 33.18 65.53
C SER A 11 -38.33 32.63 65.06
N ALA A 12 -37.70 31.72 65.80
CA ALA A 12 -36.35 31.23 65.51
C ALA A 12 -36.30 29.96 64.64
N ILE A 13 -37.45 29.45 64.19
CA ILE A 13 -37.55 28.25 63.32
C ILE A 13 -38.21 28.66 62.00
N ILE A 14 -37.57 29.58 61.29
CA ILE A 14 -37.72 29.66 59.84
C ILE A 14 -36.29 29.63 59.32
N ILE A 15 -35.74 28.42 59.22
CA ILE A 15 -34.57 28.18 58.39
C ILE A 15 -35.11 28.31 56.97
N PRO A 16 -34.75 29.34 56.18
CA PRO A 16 -35.04 29.28 54.76
C PRO A 16 -34.31 28.05 54.24
N GLU A 17 -35.07 27.05 53.78
CA GLU A 17 -34.53 26.02 52.91
C GLU A 17 -33.99 26.76 51.68
N LEU A 18 -32.68 27.03 51.71
CA LEU A 18 -31.94 27.38 50.51
C LEU A 18 -32.04 26.13 49.64
N PHE A 19 -33.02 26.10 48.74
CA PHE A 19 -33.07 25.12 47.67
C PHE A 19 -31.67 25.13 47.03
N PRO A 20 -30.93 24.01 47.08
CA PRO A 20 -29.73 23.90 46.28
C PRO A 20 -30.17 24.18 44.84
N GLN A 21 -29.65 25.23 44.23
CA GLN A 21 -29.79 25.38 42.79
C GLN A 21 -29.14 24.12 42.21
N ASP A 22 -29.95 23.25 41.60
CA ASP A 22 -29.51 22.02 40.96
C ASP A 22 -28.71 22.43 39.72
N CYS A 23 -27.45 22.76 39.97
CA CYS A 23 -26.62 23.51 39.06
C CYS A 23 -25.80 22.50 38.26
N LYS A 24 -26.28 22.20 37.06
CA LYS A 24 -25.69 21.20 36.17
C LYS A 24 -24.88 21.86 35.07
N SER A 25 -23.79 21.21 34.69
CA SER A 25 -22.98 21.59 33.54
C SER A 25 -23.55 20.94 32.27
N ARG A 26 -23.53 21.65 31.14
CA ARG A 26 -24.04 21.14 29.86
C ARG A 26 -22.87 20.67 29.00
N LEU A 27 -22.92 19.44 28.50
CA LEU A 27 -21.92 18.86 27.61
C LEU A 27 -22.50 18.67 26.22
N ILE A 28 -21.89 19.31 25.23
CA ILE A 28 -22.25 19.18 23.81
C ILE A 28 -21.10 18.50 23.08
N ILE A 29 -21.38 17.36 22.45
CA ILE A 29 -20.43 16.60 21.65
C ILE A 29 -20.88 16.64 20.20
N GLU A 30 -20.00 17.04 19.29
CA GLU A 30 -20.25 17.06 17.84
C GLU A 30 -19.14 16.29 17.12
N THR A 31 -19.47 15.56 16.06
CA THR A 31 -18.49 14.83 15.25
C THR A 31 -18.89 14.77 13.77
N ASP A 32 -17.90 14.62 12.89
CA ASP A 32 -18.12 14.39 11.45
C ASP A 32 -18.25 12.91 11.07
N ILE A 33 -18.16 11.99 12.03
CA ILE A 33 -18.31 10.56 11.80
C ILE A 33 -19.80 10.22 11.65
N GLU A 34 -20.15 9.60 10.52
CA GLU A 34 -21.46 8.97 10.32
C GLU A 34 -21.31 7.59 9.65
N PRO A 35 -21.99 6.54 10.13
CA PRO A 35 -22.72 6.43 11.41
C PRO A 35 -21.76 6.34 12.63
N VAL A 36 -22.20 6.75 13.82
CA VAL A 36 -21.36 6.85 15.04
C VAL A 36 -22.10 6.40 16.31
N ASN A 37 -21.35 5.91 17.29
CA ASN A 37 -21.81 5.65 18.65
C ASN A 37 -20.99 6.51 19.63
N ILE A 38 -21.67 7.26 20.50
CA ILE A 38 -21.07 8.10 21.53
C ILE A 38 -21.31 7.45 22.89
N PHE A 39 -20.24 7.22 23.63
CA PHE A 39 -20.25 6.66 24.97
C PHE A 39 -19.73 7.67 25.98
N ILE A 40 -20.38 7.73 27.15
CA ILE A 40 -19.90 8.47 28.32
C ILE A 40 -19.83 7.50 29.48
N ASN A 41 -18.66 7.40 30.12
CA ASN A 41 -18.38 6.45 31.19
C ASN A 41 -18.83 5.02 30.82
N ASP A 42 -18.40 4.58 29.62
CA ASP A 42 -18.68 3.26 29.03
C ASP A 42 -20.16 2.97 28.70
N SER A 43 -21.07 3.93 28.91
CA SER A 43 -22.49 3.80 28.58
C SER A 43 -22.80 4.48 27.24
N LEU A 44 -23.51 3.80 26.33
CA LEU A 44 -23.96 4.37 25.06
C LEU A 44 -25.00 5.46 25.32
N VAL A 45 -24.68 6.71 24.95
CA VAL A 45 -25.56 7.87 25.16
C VAL A 45 -26.18 8.41 23.88
N SER A 46 -25.56 8.17 22.72
CA SER A 46 -26.09 8.62 21.42
C SER A 46 -25.59 7.75 20.27
N VAL A 47 -26.40 7.66 19.21
CA VAL A 47 -26.05 7.06 17.90
C VAL A 47 -26.03 8.12 16.77
N SER A 48 -26.11 9.39 17.15
CA SER A 48 -26.10 10.53 16.24
C SER A 48 -24.76 11.26 16.31
N ASN A 49 -24.44 12.02 15.26
CA ASN A 49 -23.25 12.87 15.16
C ASN A 49 -23.25 14.05 16.16
N LYS A 50 -24.36 14.25 16.89
CA LYS A 50 -24.52 15.26 17.92
C LYS A 50 -25.12 14.66 19.20
N PHE A 51 -24.62 15.09 20.34
CA PHE A 51 -25.14 14.78 21.66
C PHE A 51 -25.13 16.03 22.54
N ASP A 52 -26.16 16.19 23.36
CA ASP A 52 -26.36 17.36 24.21
C ASP A 52 -27.12 16.94 25.47
N SER A 53 -26.47 17.07 26.63
CA SER A 53 -27.07 16.71 27.91
C SER A 53 -26.42 17.45 29.09
N GLU A 54 -27.12 17.43 30.22
CA GLU A 54 -26.70 18.03 31.48
C GLU A 54 -26.10 16.97 32.41
N PHE A 55 -25.02 17.34 33.09
CA PHE A 55 -24.23 16.49 33.95
C PHE A 55 -23.90 17.20 35.25
N ASP A 56 -23.80 16.41 36.33
CA ASP A 56 -23.29 16.89 37.60
C ASP A 56 -21.78 17.17 37.51
N ASP A 57 -21.23 17.81 38.54
CA ASP A 57 -19.81 18.12 38.59
C ASP A 57 -18.98 16.83 38.75
N GLY A 58 -17.97 16.66 37.89
CA GLY A 58 -17.16 15.45 37.88
C GLY A 58 -16.34 15.22 36.61
N TRP A 59 -15.63 14.09 36.61
CA TRP A 59 -14.88 13.60 35.46
C TRP A 59 -15.73 12.66 34.62
N TYR A 60 -15.70 12.88 33.30
CA TYR A 60 -16.42 12.07 32.33
C TYR A 60 -15.46 11.58 31.25
N ASN A 61 -15.47 10.28 30.99
CA ASN A 61 -14.73 9.67 29.91
C ASN A 61 -15.62 9.57 28.67
N ILE A 62 -15.17 10.19 27.58
CA ILE A 62 -15.89 10.22 26.32
C ILE A 62 -15.20 9.27 25.35
N LEU A 63 -16.00 8.43 24.71
CA LEU A 63 -15.55 7.55 23.64
C LEU A 63 -16.50 7.69 22.46
N VAL A 64 -15.98 8.12 21.31
CA VAL A 64 -16.72 8.25 20.05
C VAL A 64 -16.21 7.17 19.11
N VAL A 65 -17.08 6.31 18.59
CA VAL A 65 -16.69 5.17 17.75
C VAL A 65 -17.52 5.13 16.48
N LYS A 66 -16.86 5.02 15.32
CA LYS A 66 -17.55 4.79 14.05
C LYS A 66 -18.32 3.47 14.08
N ASN A 67 -19.61 3.53 13.76
CA ASN A 67 -20.50 2.37 13.73
C ASN A 67 -20.42 1.64 12.37
N SER A 68 -19.27 1.05 12.07
CA SER A 68 -19.07 0.20 10.88
C SER A 68 -18.70 -1.23 11.27
N ASN A 69 -18.62 -2.16 10.32
CA ASN A 69 -18.14 -3.54 10.57
C ASN A 69 -16.65 -3.74 10.24
N ASN A 70 -15.92 -2.66 9.99
CA ASN A 70 -14.53 -2.74 9.58
C ASN A 70 -13.61 -2.94 10.80
N TRP A 71 -12.41 -3.47 10.61
CA TRP A 71 -11.44 -3.66 11.70
C TRP A 71 -10.73 -2.36 12.09
N ASP A 72 -10.63 -1.41 11.15
CA ASP A 72 -9.96 -0.11 11.24
C ASP A 72 -10.94 1.03 11.57
N LYS A 73 -11.90 0.80 12.47
CA LYS A 73 -12.91 1.82 12.81
C LYS A 73 -12.23 3.01 13.46
N ALA A 74 -12.50 4.21 12.94
CA ALA A 74 -12.10 5.44 13.60
C ALA A 74 -12.76 5.53 14.98
N PHE A 75 -11.98 5.87 16.00
CA PHE A 75 -12.47 6.16 17.34
C PHE A 75 -11.67 7.30 17.97
N PHE A 76 -12.33 8.06 18.84
CA PHE A 76 -11.74 9.10 19.64
C PHE A 76 -12.03 8.84 21.11
N LYS A 77 -11.02 9.02 21.96
CA LYS A 77 -11.14 8.90 23.41
C LYS A 77 -10.64 10.19 24.06
N ASP A 78 -11.45 10.76 24.93
CA ASP A 78 -11.12 11.98 25.67
C ASP A 78 -11.69 11.92 27.10
N SER A 79 -11.22 12.80 27.97
CA SER A 79 -11.72 12.95 29.33
C SER A 79 -11.97 14.42 29.62
N VAL A 80 -13.17 14.73 30.12
CA VAL A 80 -13.58 16.10 30.44
C VAL A 80 -13.93 16.22 31.91
N PHE A 81 -13.47 17.30 32.54
CA PHE A 81 -13.93 17.70 33.86
C PHE A 81 -14.99 18.78 33.71
N LEU A 82 -16.17 18.56 34.30
CA LEU A 82 -17.27 19.50 34.34
C LEU A 82 -17.39 20.04 35.76
N SER A 83 -17.42 21.36 35.91
CA SER A 83 -17.60 22.02 37.20
C SER A 83 -18.20 23.41 37.05
N GLY A 84 -19.06 23.80 37.99
CA GLY A 84 -19.52 25.19 38.08
C GLY A 84 -20.49 25.61 36.96
N CYS A 85 -21.32 24.67 36.50
CA CYS A 85 -22.49 24.93 35.66
C CYS A 85 -22.13 25.58 34.32
N VAL A 86 -21.07 25.06 33.72
CA VAL A 86 -20.52 25.53 32.45
C VAL A 86 -21.11 24.75 31.28
N THR A 87 -21.19 25.40 30.12
CA THR A 87 -21.41 24.71 28.85
C THR A 87 -20.07 24.37 28.23
N LYS A 88 -19.82 23.09 27.97
CA LYS A 88 -18.60 22.59 27.34
C LYS A 88 -18.93 21.96 26.00
N ASN A 89 -18.26 22.46 24.95
CA ASN A 89 -18.39 21.92 23.59
C ASN A 89 -17.11 21.15 23.23
N ILE A 90 -17.27 19.93 22.73
CA ILE A 90 -16.18 19.08 22.27
C ILE A 90 -16.50 18.65 20.84
N ASN A 91 -15.56 18.86 19.93
CA ASN A 91 -15.71 18.55 18.51
C ASN A 91 -14.66 17.52 18.10
N PHE A 92 -15.10 16.38 17.56
CA PHE A 92 -14.26 15.31 17.06
C PHE A 92 -14.33 15.25 15.53
N LYS A 93 -13.21 15.58 14.86
CA LYS A 93 -13.11 15.55 13.40
C LYS A 93 -12.18 14.44 12.92
N THR A 94 -12.57 13.76 11.86
CA THR A 94 -11.80 12.70 11.23
C THR A 94 -10.81 13.31 10.24
N GLU A 95 -9.52 13.06 10.41
CA GLU A 95 -8.52 13.41 9.40
C GLU A 95 -8.72 12.54 8.15
N GLN A 96 -9.07 13.17 7.03
CA GLN A 96 -9.12 12.47 5.74
C GLN A 96 -7.70 12.21 5.27
N LYS A 97 -7.31 10.94 5.20
CA LYS A 97 -6.01 10.52 4.70
C LYS A 97 -6.15 9.90 3.32
N VAL A 98 -5.26 10.27 2.42
CA VAL A 98 -5.19 9.74 1.05
C VAL A 98 -3.96 8.85 0.92
N TYR A 99 -4.13 7.69 0.31
CA TYR A 99 -3.04 6.77 0.03
C TYR A 99 -2.30 7.21 -1.23
N LEU A 100 -1.03 7.57 -1.07
CA LEU A 100 -0.16 8.02 -2.15
C LEU A 100 0.82 6.90 -2.52
N ASN A 101 0.78 6.48 -3.78
CA ASN A 101 1.65 5.45 -4.33
C ASN A 101 2.23 5.89 -5.68
N THR A 102 3.48 5.51 -5.97
CA THR A 102 4.16 5.89 -7.22
C THR A 102 4.79 4.68 -7.92
N SER A 103 5.00 4.84 -9.23
CA SER A 103 5.80 3.95 -10.08
C SER A 103 6.90 4.77 -10.76
N PRO A 104 8.20 4.52 -10.49
CA PRO A 104 8.72 3.57 -9.49
C PRO A 104 8.36 3.96 -8.04
N GLN A 105 8.46 2.98 -7.14
CA GLN A 105 8.25 3.17 -5.69
C GLN A 105 9.40 3.96 -5.05
N ASP A 106 9.25 4.36 -3.79
CA ASP A 106 10.26 5.09 -3.01
C ASP A 106 10.62 6.43 -3.65
N ALA A 107 9.58 7.19 -4.00
CA ALA A 107 9.70 8.58 -4.40
C ALA A 107 9.51 9.48 -3.17
N TYR A 108 10.33 10.51 -3.04
CA TYR A 108 10.24 11.47 -1.94
C TYR A 108 9.02 12.37 -2.13
N VAL A 109 8.27 12.58 -1.06
CA VAL A 109 7.08 13.42 -1.01
C VAL A 109 7.38 14.64 -0.14
N LEU A 110 7.31 15.82 -0.73
CA LEU A 110 7.62 17.09 -0.08
C LEU A 110 6.38 17.99 -0.01
N PHE A 111 6.28 18.74 1.08
CA PHE A 111 5.36 19.86 1.24
C PHE A 111 6.18 21.13 1.45
N GLY A 112 6.21 22.02 0.45
CA GLY A 112 7.19 23.09 0.40
C GLY A 112 8.60 22.50 0.44
N ASP A 113 9.39 22.89 1.45
CA ASP A 113 10.76 22.39 1.66
C ASP A 113 10.83 21.23 2.66
N SER A 114 9.70 20.79 3.23
CA SER A 114 9.67 19.74 4.25
C SER A 114 9.43 18.36 3.63
N LEU A 115 10.30 17.40 3.95
CA LEU A 115 10.11 16.00 3.60
C LEU A 115 9.02 15.39 4.49
N LEU A 116 7.95 14.89 3.87
CA LEU A 116 6.90 14.13 4.58
C LEU A 116 7.25 12.64 4.69
N GLY A 117 7.98 12.11 3.70
CA GLY A 117 8.42 10.72 3.65
C GLY A 117 8.65 10.23 2.22
N SER A 118 8.66 8.92 2.05
CA SER A 118 8.76 8.26 0.75
C SER A 118 7.50 7.43 0.45
N THR A 119 7.14 7.30 -0.81
CA THR A 119 6.02 6.45 -1.24
C THR A 119 6.34 4.94 -1.11
N PRO A 120 5.37 4.09 -0.75
CA PRO A 120 3.97 4.41 -0.46
C PRO A 120 3.75 5.06 0.93
N LEU A 121 2.84 6.03 1.00
CA LEU A 121 2.61 6.88 2.19
C LEU A 121 1.13 7.30 2.30
N PHE A 122 0.60 7.43 3.51
CA PHE A 122 -0.67 8.12 3.76
C PHE A 122 -0.43 9.60 4.07
N ILE A 123 -1.11 10.49 3.35
CA ILE A 123 -1.00 11.95 3.49
C ILE A 123 -2.35 12.56 3.89
N SER A 124 -2.36 13.72 4.56
CA SER A 124 -3.59 14.46 4.84
C SER A 124 -4.15 15.09 3.56
N SER A 125 -5.48 15.08 3.40
CA SER A 125 -6.18 15.63 2.22
C SER A 125 -6.33 17.15 2.21
N ASP A 126 -5.88 17.87 3.25
CA ASP A 126 -5.99 19.34 3.26
C ASP A 126 -5.34 19.90 1.98
N ASP A 127 -6.04 20.78 1.25
CA ASP A 127 -5.74 21.36 -0.08
C ASP A 127 -4.30 21.89 -0.30
N LYS A 128 -3.30 21.02 -0.19
CA LYS A 128 -1.87 21.33 -0.12
C LYS A 128 -1.19 20.75 -1.34
N ILE A 129 -0.47 21.57 -2.10
CA ILE A 129 0.31 21.10 -3.23
C ILE A 129 1.51 20.30 -2.70
N LEU A 130 1.65 19.05 -3.14
CA LEU A 130 2.77 18.18 -2.83
C LEU A 130 3.69 18.04 -4.03
N THR A 131 4.98 17.98 -3.77
CA THR A 131 6.00 17.73 -4.79
C THR A 131 6.54 16.33 -4.61
N ILE A 132 6.52 15.54 -5.69
CA ILE A 132 7.07 14.19 -5.73
C ILE A 132 8.34 14.22 -6.55
N THR A 133 9.42 13.69 -6.00
CA THR A 133 10.71 13.63 -6.67
C THR A 133 11.40 12.29 -6.45
N LYS A 134 12.06 11.81 -7.49
CA LYS A 134 12.94 10.65 -7.41
C LYS A 134 14.17 10.89 -8.29
N PRO A 135 15.39 10.58 -7.82
CA PRO A 135 16.60 10.71 -8.64
C PRO A 135 16.47 9.97 -9.97
N GLY A 136 16.72 10.68 -11.08
CA GLY A 136 16.61 10.13 -12.44
C GLY A 136 15.21 10.18 -13.05
N TYR A 137 14.23 10.79 -12.38
CA TYR A 137 12.85 10.93 -12.86
C TYR A 137 12.38 12.40 -12.84
N SER A 138 11.31 12.70 -13.58
CA SER A 138 10.66 14.01 -13.58
C SER A 138 10.08 14.34 -12.20
N VAL A 139 10.14 15.62 -11.84
CA VAL A 139 9.44 16.15 -10.68
C VAL A 139 7.97 16.32 -11.06
N GLU A 140 7.07 15.80 -10.24
CA GLU A 140 5.62 15.92 -10.43
C GLU A 140 5.01 16.68 -9.24
N SER A 141 4.12 17.61 -9.51
CA SER A 141 3.36 18.33 -8.47
C SER A 141 1.91 17.89 -8.50
N ILE A 142 1.35 17.57 -7.34
CA ILE A 142 0.01 17.00 -7.21
C ILE A 142 -0.77 17.65 -6.09
N ILE A 143 -2.10 17.64 -6.23
CA ILE A 143 -3.04 18.03 -5.19
C ILE A 143 -3.64 16.74 -4.61
N PRO A 144 -3.66 16.55 -3.27
CA PRO A 144 -4.17 15.33 -2.63
C PRO A 144 -5.59 14.95 -3.05
N ASP A 145 -6.46 15.91 -3.31
CA ASP A 145 -7.82 15.66 -3.79
C ASP A 145 -7.88 14.97 -5.16
N ASP A 146 -6.90 15.20 -6.03
CA ASP A 146 -6.79 14.53 -7.33
C ASP A 146 -6.33 13.06 -7.20
N LEU A 147 -5.66 12.72 -6.10
CA LEU A 147 -5.21 11.34 -5.83
C LEU A 147 -6.36 10.39 -5.50
N ALA A 148 -7.46 10.89 -4.92
CA ALA A 148 -8.64 10.06 -4.69
C ALA A 148 -9.17 9.42 -5.99
N ARG A 149 -8.80 9.96 -7.16
CA ARG A 149 -9.16 9.47 -8.49
C ARG A 149 -8.09 8.59 -9.15
N GLN A 150 -6.85 8.60 -8.66
CA GLN A 150 -5.72 7.90 -9.27
C GLN A 150 -5.03 6.96 -8.28
N ASN A 151 -4.98 5.66 -8.61
CA ASN A 151 -4.40 4.67 -7.70
C ASN A 151 -2.85 4.73 -7.62
N ILE A 152 -2.16 5.15 -8.69
CA ILE A 152 -0.69 5.16 -8.77
C ILE A 152 -0.23 6.31 -9.68
N ILE A 153 0.71 7.13 -9.19
CA ILE A 153 1.39 8.17 -9.99
C ILE A 153 2.61 7.57 -10.69
N THR A 154 2.66 7.64 -12.02
CA THR A 154 3.81 7.16 -12.80
C THR A 154 4.76 8.32 -13.09
N LEU A 155 5.97 8.27 -12.54
CA LEU A 155 7.02 9.26 -12.81
C LEU A 155 7.69 8.96 -14.14
N LYS A 156 8.00 10.00 -14.92
CA LYS A 156 8.68 9.83 -16.21
C LYS A 156 10.18 9.75 -15.98
N SER A 157 10.83 8.70 -16.49
CA SER A 157 12.28 8.59 -16.43
C SER A 157 12.93 9.70 -17.26
N LEU A 158 13.97 10.33 -16.72
CA LEU A 158 14.82 11.28 -17.44
C LEU A 158 15.95 10.56 -18.19
N GLN A 159 16.13 9.26 -17.97
CA GLN A 159 17.09 8.44 -18.71
C GLN A 159 16.54 8.10 -20.09
N LEU A 160 17.43 8.11 -21.10
CA LEU A 160 17.12 7.54 -22.41
C LEU A 160 16.69 6.07 -22.25
N PRO A 161 15.74 5.59 -23.05
CA PRO A 161 15.31 4.19 -22.98
C PRO A 161 16.54 3.28 -23.12
N LYS A 162 16.75 2.42 -22.12
CA LYS A 162 17.78 1.38 -22.16
C LYS A 162 17.49 0.49 -23.37
N GLU A 163 18.47 0.27 -24.24
CA GLU A 163 18.32 -0.68 -25.35
C GLU A 163 17.84 -2.03 -24.79
N GLU A 164 16.89 -2.65 -25.49
CA GLU A 164 16.37 -3.96 -25.10
C GLU A 164 17.52 -4.95 -24.97
N SER A 165 17.60 -5.69 -23.86
CA SER A 165 18.64 -6.71 -23.70
C SER A 165 18.55 -7.74 -24.84
N PHE A 166 19.71 -8.19 -25.32
CA PHE A 166 19.84 -9.21 -26.36
C PHE A 166 18.98 -10.44 -26.08
N PHE A 167 18.82 -10.83 -24.81
CA PHE A 167 17.96 -11.95 -24.42
C PHE A 167 16.52 -11.81 -24.95
N TYR A 168 15.98 -10.60 -24.95
CA TYR A 168 14.62 -10.33 -25.42
C TYR A 168 14.56 -10.03 -26.92
N SER A 169 15.71 -9.85 -27.57
CA SER A 169 15.76 -9.55 -29.00
C SER A 169 15.30 -10.71 -29.87
N SER A 170 14.68 -10.41 -31.01
CA SER A 170 14.31 -11.41 -32.03
C SER A 170 15.52 -12.21 -32.53
N THR A 171 16.70 -11.58 -32.58
CA THR A 171 17.96 -12.20 -33.00
C THR A 171 18.34 -13.36 -32.07
N PHE A 172 18.24 -13.18 -30.76
CA PHE A 172 18.51 -14.26 -29.79
C PHE A 172 17.55 -15.44 -29.99
N HIS A 173 16.26 -15.17 -30.15
CA HIS A 173 15.26 -16.23 -30.35
C HIS A 173 15.54 -17.05 -31.62
N ILE A 174 15.93 -16.39 -32.71
CA ILE A 174 16.31 -17.06 -33.97
C ILE A 174 17.57 -17.90 -33.77
N LEU A 175 18.58 -17.36 -33.08
CA LEU A 175 19.84 -18.07 -32.81
C LEU A 175 19.61 -19.30 -31.91
N ALA A 176 18.82 -19.15 -30.86
CA ALA A 176 18.45 -20.25 -29.97
C ALA A 176 17.68 -21.35 -30.72
N ALA A 177 16.69 -20.99 -31.53
CA ALA A 177 15.93 -21.94 -32.33
C ALA A 177 16.82 -22.68 -33.35
N THR A 178 17.74 -21.96 -34.01
CA THR A 178 18.70 -22.57 -34.93
C THR A 178 19.72 -23.46 -34.23
N ALA A 179 20.16 -23.11 -33.02
CA ALA A 179 21.01 -23.98 -32.20
C ALA A 179 20.30 -25.31 -31.89
N VAL A 180 19.04 -25.27 -31.47
CA VAL A 180 18.26 -26.49 -31.22
C VAL A 180 18.12 -27.33 -32.49
N ALA A 181 17.79 -26.70 -33.62
CA ALA A 181 17.67 -27.41 -34.90
C ALA A 181 18.99 -28.05 -35.35
N LEU A 182 20.11 -27.33 -35.25
CA LEU A 182 21.45 -27.85 -35.59
C LEU A 182 21.85 -29.01 -34.68
N GLY A 183 21.57 -28.91 -33.38
CA GLY A 183 21.82 -30.00 -32.42
C GLY A 183 20.99 -31.25 -32.74
N ALA A 184 19.71 -31.08 -33.04
CA ALA A 184 18.82 -32.18 -33.42
C ALA A 184 19.28 -32.87 -34.72
N VAL A 185 19.62 -32.09 -35.75
CA VAL A 185 20.12 -32.63 -37.03
C VAL A 185 21.45 -33.35 -36.85
N SER A 186 22.38 -32.77 -36.08
CA SER A 186 23.68 -33.39 -35.81
C SER A 186 23.53 -34.73 -35.10
N ALA A 187 22.71 -34.78 -34.04
CA ALA A 187 22.43 -36.01 -33.30
C ALA A 187 21.74 -37.06 -34.17
N TYR A 188 20.75 -36.66 -34.98
CA TYR A 188 20.03 -37.57 -35.89
C TYR A 188 20.99 -38.25 -36.87
N TYR A 189 21.86 -37.48 -37.53
CA TYR A 189 22.82 -38.04 -38.47
C TYR A 189 23.92 -38.85 -37.79
N LYS A 190 24.31 -38.49 -36.55
CA LYS A 190 25.27 -39.30 -35.79
C LYS A 190 24.71 -40.69 -35.49
N LEU A 191 23.48 -40.76 -34.97
CA LEU A 191 22.78 -42.01 -34.73
C LEU A 191 22.62 -42.84 -36.02
N LYS A 192 22.38 -42.19 -37.16
CA LYS A 192 22.28 -42.88 -38.45
C LYS A 192 23.63 -43.43 -38.91
N ALA A 193 24.72 -42.70 -38.71
CA ALA A 193 26.07 -43.16 -39.00
C ALA A 193 26.42 -44.39 -38.16
N ASP A 194 26.21 -44.30 -36.84
CA ASP A 194 26.55 -45.38 -35.90
C ASP A 194 25.78 -46.68 -36.23
N ASN A 195 24.45 -46.58 -36.46
CA ASN A 195 23.63 -47.73 -36.84
C ASN A 195 24.04 -48.37 -38.19
N THR A 196 24.50 -47.56 -39.15
CA THR A 196 24.98 -48.08 -40.44
C THR A 196 26.36 -48.73 -40.29
N TYR A 197 27.20 -48.19 -39.43
CA TYR A 197 28.52 -48.75 -39.12
C TYR A 197 28.41 -50.11 -38.42
N ASP A 198 27.45 -50.28 -37.51
CA ASP A 198 27.19 -51.57 -36.85
C ASP A 198 26.81 -52.66 -37.86
N LYS A 199 26.03 -52.30 -38.89
CA LYS A 199 25.70 -53.21 -39.99
C LYS A 199 26.93 -53.56 -40.83
N TYR A 200 27.78 -52.57 -41.13
CA TYR A 200 29.05 -52.78 -41.81
C TYR A 200 29.95 -53.76 -41.03
N GLN A 201 30.08 -53.59 -39.71
CA GLN A 201 30.87 -54.51 -38.87
C GLN A 201 30.36 -55.96 -38.95
N SER A 202 29.06 -56.14 -39.16
CA SER A 202 28.44 -57.46 -39.21
C SER A 202 28.65 -58.20 -40.54
N ASN A 203 28.68 -57.49 -41.67
CA ASN A 203 28.67 -58.10 -43.00
C ASN A 203 29.87 -57.71 -43.90
N GLY A 204 30.69 -56.74 -43.49
CA GLY A 204 31.85 -56.25 -44.22
C GLY A 204 31.54 -55.48 -45.51
N ASP A 205 30.29 -55.06 -45.74
CA ASP A 205 29.88 -54.42 -47.00
C ASP A 205 30.44 -52.98 -47.13
N PRO A 206 31.36 -52.71 -48.08
CA PRO A 206 31.98 -51.40 -48.24
C PRO A 206 31.00 -50.28 -48.59
N VAL A 207 29.81 -50.59 -49.12
CA VAL A 207 28.77 -49.58 -49.39
C VAL A 207 28.28 -48.95 -48.09
N LEU A 208 28.10 -49.76 -47.04
CA LEU A 208 27.67 -49.29 -45.72
C LEU A 208 28.73 -48.41 -45.06
N LEU A 209 30.01 -48.69 -45.29
CA LEU A 209 31.09 -47.84 -44.81
C LEU A 209 31.05 -46.45 -45.46
N ASN A 210 30.78 -46.38 -46.77
CA ASN A 210 30.66 -45.10 -47.47
C ASN A 210 29.44 -44.29 -47.00
N GLU A 211 28.31 -44.96 -46.74
CA GLU A 211 27.12 -44.31 -46.17
C GLU A 211 27.36 -43.80 -44.75
N THR A 212 28.06 -44.58 -43.92
CA THR A 212 28.47 -44.17 -42.57
C THR A 212 29.25 -42.86 -42.63
N ASN A 213 30.29 -42.81 -43.48
CA ASN A 213 31.13 -41.62 -43.64
C ASN A 213 30.30 -40.40 -44.08
N LYS A 214 29.34 -40.60 -44.99
CA LYS A 214 28.45 -39.51 -45.43
C LYS A 214 27.61 -38.96 -44.27
N TYR A 215 27.02 -39.81 -43.44
CA TYR A 215 26.22 -39.37 -42.30
C TYR A 215 27.09 -38.72 -41.21
N ASP A 216 28.26 -39.26 -40.92
CA ASP A 216 29.19 -38.68 -39.94
C ASP A 216 29.70 -37.30 -40.37
N VAL A 217 29.99 -37.10 -41.66
CA VAL A 217 30.38 -35.78 -42.18
C VAL A 217 29.25 -34.75 -42.00
N VAL A 218 28.00 -35.11 -42.32
CA VAL A 218 26.85 -34.22 -42.12
C VAL A 218 26.67 -33.90 -40.63
N SER A 219 26.80 -34.90 -39.76
CA SER A 219 26.74 -34.70 -38.31
C SER A 219 27.84 -33.75 -37.82
N GLY A 220 29.07 -33.93 -38.28
CA GLY A 220 30.21 -33.08 -37.89
C GLY A 220 30.09 -31.64 -38.37
N ILE A 221 29.63 -31.42 -39.61
CA ILE A 221 29.39 -30.06 -40.15
C ILE A 221 28.30 -29.35 -39.34
N THR A 222 27.19 -30.03 -39.07
CA THR A 222 26.07 -29.46 -38.32
C THR A 222 26.42 -29.20 -36.86
N PHE A 223 27.23 -30.07 -36.25
CA PHE A 223 27.78 -29.84 -34.91
C PHE A 223 28.72 -28.63 -34.88
N THR A 224 29.59 -28.48 -35.88
CA THR A 224 30.50 -27.32 -35.97
C THR A 224 29.71 -26.02 -36.12
N ALA A 225 28.67 -26.00 -36.96
CA ALA A 225 27.77 -24.87 -37.09
C ALA A 225 27.05 -24.53 -35.78
N LEU A 226 26.64 -25.55 -35.00
CA LEU A 226 26.09 -25.37 -33.66
C LEU A 226 27.08 -24.67 -32.73
N GLN A 227 28.35 -25.11 -32.71
CA GLN A 227 29.38 -24.51 -31.85
C GLN A 227 29.61 -23.03 -32.18
N ILE A 228 29.64 -22.68 -33.48
CA ILE A 228 29.78 -21.27 -33.92
C ILE A 228 28.56 -20.44 -33.48
N ASN A 229 27.34 -20.97 -33.68
CA ASN A 229 26.11 -20.31 -33.27
C ASN A 229 26.10 -20.03 -31.76
N PHE A 230 26.39 -21.06 -30.96
CA PHE A 230 26.41 -20.95 -29.50
C PHE A 230 27.52 -20.01 -29.02
N GLY A 231 28.69 -20.05 -29.64
CA GLY A 231 29.79 -19.13 -29.38
C GLY A 231 29.40 -17.66 -29.63
N TYR A 232 28.64 -17.38 -30.70
CA TYR A 232 28.13 -16.04 -30.97
C TYR A 232 27.12 -15.58 -29.92
N ILE A 233 26.19 -16.45 -29.50
CA ILE A 233 25.25 -16.16 -28.40
C ILE A 233 26.00 -15.77 -27.13
N LEU A 234 27.01 -16.58 -26.73
CA LEU A 234 27.81 -16.32 -25.54
C LEU A 234 28.59 -15.01 -25.64
N TYR A 235 29.22 -14.74 -26.78
CA TYR A 235 29.93 -13.49 -27.03
C TYR A 235 29.02 -12.27 -26.86
N ARG A 236 27.80 -12.33 -27.41
CA ARG A 236 26.80 -11.26 -27.28
C ARG A 236 26.38 -11.06 -25.82
N PHE A 237 26.15 -12.14 -25.07
CA PHE A 237 25.82 -12.03 -23.64
C PHE A 237 26.94 -11.42 -22.80
N LEU A 238 28.21 -11.75 -23.09
CA LEU A 238 29.35 -11.23 -22.33
C LEU A 238 29.71 -9.78 -22.70
N SER A 239 29.23 -9.30 -23.84
CA SER A 239 29.53 -7.95 -24.35
C SER A 239 28.41 -6.93 -24.07
N GLU A 240 27.29 -7.38 -23.50
CA GLU A 240 26.26 -6.53 -22.90
C GLU A 240 26.59 -6.19 -21.45
#